data_AF-A0A2S8S0K6-F1
#
_entry.id   AF-A0A2S8S0K6-F1
#
_cell.length_a   1.000
_cell.length_b   1.000
_cell.length_c   1.000
_cell.angle_alpha   90.00
_cell.angle_beta   90.00
_cell.angle_gamma   90.00
#
_symmetry.space_group_name_H-M   'P 1'
#
loop_
_entity.id
_entity.type
_entity.pdbx_description
1 polymer ?
#
loop_
_entity_poly.entity_id
_entity_poly.type
_entity_poly.pdbx_seq_one_letter_code
_entity_poly.pdbx_strand_id
1 'polypeptide(L)'
;MAFKLWAGSSASTMTGAFALSVLLAACGGSGKADAPGAVAVPQCSGASCGAQGQPPGTPVVAAKLCPDSLDYSTTYTGGSGSGEYIKMQFNSATKKYQMTFIESAVPISVGQVNVTRAGLTITGDYDNPTGSFALPTAEQNRCAIVLKNGTTADGTYSVTINPQDPPMLFVGEGIIGGGIPGATIQFSGVTSLGIPIGVVPQRTFDSYPFLGFSQTVTDFTQVAGAYNEVGFRMSPEGNPAQGTDGLTTTGWAPQAVQASETLNADGTCTPDSSPNSCVLTGTPWTLRTNADGSPDNVFVSRANGLAYPAAGVGVLQLLFAPSLAHGIMIVGKVNNQLVPVMIRVGYAHTDNTPTGILNNALDDQLGISLLAPATKIAQTALKGGYIGANSASACALVTTIGQSPNPIYVNGQPVYAASGTCTDGSASFNPGVNYGATLFQSPSAALLNPFTSTASSNFSLDFTQTQPGIVNVTATKPLMSGSTALYNAGDTGVMVQVGPVYGLLMNGINPTFTTNDPAHNIGKVNPFLSIGAFVE
;
A
#
# COMPACT_ATOMS: atom_id res chain seq x y z
N MET A 1 32.91 48.88 -12.67
CA MET A 1 32.96 50.30 -13.04
C MET A 1 31.82 50.60 -14.02
N ALA A 2 31.33 51.82 -13.95
CA ALA A 2 30.03 52.31 -14.38
C ALA A 2 29.93 52.75 -15.87
N PHE A 3 28.71 52.58 -16.42
CA PHE A 3 27.95 53.51 -17.29
C PHE A 3 28.34 53.85 -18.76
N LYS A 4 27.42 53.57 -19.70
CA LYS A 4 26.55 54.52 -20.50
C LYS A 4 25.97 53.80 -21.75
N LEU A 5 24.64 53.65 -21.96
CA LEU A 5 23.56 54.60 -22.36
C LEU A 5 23.53 55.02 -23.84
N TRP A 6 22.46 54.64 -24.55
CA TRP A 6 21.61 55.44 -25.49
C TRP A 6 20.50 54.50 -26.02
N ALA A 7 19.20 54.66 -25.75
CA ALA A 7 18.21 55.72 -26.05
C ALA A 7 17.55 55.57 -27.44
N GLY A 8 16.22 55.44 -27.45
CA GLY A 8 15.37 55.41 -28.65
C GLY A 8 13.89 55.11 -28.31
N SER A 9 13.17 56.15 -27.89
CA SER A 9 11.75 56.18 -27.51
C SER A 9 10.82 56.42 -28.70
N SER A 10 9.56 55.94 -28.62
CA SER A 10 8.35 56.70 -29.02
C SER A 10 7.08 55.97 -28.57
N ALA A 11 6.22 56.74 -27.89
CA ALA A 11 5.02 56.30 -27.19
C ALA A 11 3.77 56.31 -28.11
N SER A 12 2.80 55.47 -27.79
CA SER A 12 1.37 55.72 -28.09
C SER A 12 0.52 55.00 -27.05
N THR A 13 -0.15 55.83 -26.27
CA THR A 13 -1.02 55.55 -25.13
C THR A 13 -2.32 54.89 -25.59
N MET A 14 -2.74 53.81 -24.94
CA MET A 14 -4.16 53.51 -24.80
C MET A 14 -4.43 53.02 -23.37
N THR A 15 -5.18 53.87 -22.67
CA THR A 15 -5.69 53.76 -21.32
C THR A 15 -6.66 52.56 -21.20
N GLY A 16 -6.39 51.68 -20.26
CA GLY A 16 -7.32 50.63 -19.82
C GLY A 16 -7.04 50.32 -18.36
N ALA A 17 -7.82 50.92 -17.47
CA ALA A 17 -7.73 50.72 -16.03
C ALA A 17 -8.08 49.27 -15.68
N PHE A 18 -7.09 48.48 -15.25
CA PHE A 18 -7.34 47.23 -14.53
C PHE A 18 -7.43 47.56 -13.05
N ALA A 19 -8.68 47.64 -12.58
CA ALA A 19 -9.00 47.66 -11.16
C ALA A 19 -8.52 46.35 -10.52
N LEU A 20 -7.71 46.50 -9.49
CA LEU A 20 -7.29 45.44 -8.59
C LEU A 20 -8.50 44.99 -7.75
N SER A 21 -9.21 43.94 -8.18
CA SER A 21 -10.27 43.34 -7.34
C SER A 21 -9.64 42.36 -6.35
N VAL A 22 -9.21 42.91 -5.22
CA VAL A 22 -9.08 42.16 -3.97
C VAL A 22 -10.48 41.71 -3.55
N LEU A 23 -10.79 40.43 -3.73
CA LEU A 23 -12.00 39.82 -3.16
C LEU A 23 -11.63 39.18 -1.82
N LEU A 24 -11.66 40.01 -0.77
CA LEU A 24 -12.04 39.59 0.57
C LEU A 24 -13.53 39.92 0.76
N ALA A 25 -14.37 38.89 0.87
CA ALA A 25 -15.69 38.90 1.55
C ALA A 25 -16.33 37.50 1.37
N ALA A 26 -16.97 36.87 2.35
CA ALA A 26 -17.13 37.12 3.78
C ALA A 26 -17.79 35.86 4.39
N CYS A 27 -17.62 35.70 5.71
CA CYS A 27 -18.38 34.79 6.57
C CYS A 27 -19.90 34.89 6.40
N GLY A 28 -20.59 33.76 6.56
CA GLY A 28 -22.02 33.64 6.88
C GLY A 28 -22.46 32.17 6.71
N GLY A 29 -22.89 31.42 7.73
CA GLY A 29 -23.26 31.81 9.08
C GLY A 29 -23.28 30.63 10.06
N SER A 30 -23.41 31.02 11.31
CA SER A 30 -23.61 30.23 12.51
C SER A 30 -24.72 29.17 12.39
N GLY A 31 -24.39 27.91 12.69
CA GLY A 31 -25.40 26.89 12.99
C GLY A 31 -24.93 25.45 12.77
N LYS A 32 -24.21 24.90 13.76
CA LYS A 32 -23.74 23.50 13.90
C LYS A 32 -22.69 23.02 12.88
N ALA A 33 -21.61 22.45 13.43
CA ALA A 33 -20.34 22.18 12.77
C ALA A 33 -20.21 20.71 12.30
N ASP A 34 -21.26 20.14 11.68
CA ASP A 34 -21.32 18.70 11.40
C ASP A 34 -21.48 18.34 9.91
N ALA A 35 -21.30 19.28 8.98
CA ALA A 35 -21.36 18.99 7.54
C ALA A 35 -20.11 19.50 6.81
N PRO A 36 -19.32 18.62 6.14
CA PRO A 36 -18.24 19.08 5.28
C PRO A 36 -18.80 19.92 4.12
N GLY A 37 -18.07 20.97 3.74
CA GLY A 37 -18.36 21.75 2.54
C GLY A 37 -18.28 20.88 1.28
N ALA A 38 -18.99 21.26 0.22
CA ALA A 38 -18.97 20.51 -1.04
C ALA A 38 -17.55 20.43 -1.62
N VAL A 39 -17.01 19.21 -1.75
CA VAL A 39 -15.76 18.97 -2.47
C VAL A 39 -16.08 18.93 -3.97
N ALA A 40 -15.67 19.97 -4.69
CA ALA A 40 -15.79 20.01 -6.14
C ALA A 40 -14.71 19.12 -6.76
N VAL A 41 -15.06 17.88 -7.13
CA VAL A 41 -14.24 17.12 -8.09
C VAL A 41 -14.39 17.83 -9.44
N PRO A 42 -13.28 18.27 -10.09
CA PRO A 42 -13.37 18.97 -11.37
C PRO A 42 -14.19 18.15 -12.37
N GLN A 43 -15.32 18.70 -12.78
CA GLN A 43 -16.20 18.07 -13.77
C GLN A 43 -15.64 18.32 -15.17
N CYS A 44 -16.02 17.45 -16.11
CA CYS A 44 -15.71 17.58 -17.54
C CYS A 44 -15.93 19.02 -18.04
N SER A 45 -14.95 19.60 -18.76
CA SER A 45 -15.09 20.91 -19.40
C SER A 45 -14.97 20.77 -20.93
N GLY A 46 -16.00 21.23 -21.65
CA GLY A 46 -16.05 21.17 -23.11
C GLY A 46 -17.49 21.11 -23.66
N ALA A 47 -17.67 21.49 -24.93
CA ALA A 47 -18.98 21.51 -25.60
C ALA A 47 -19.60 20.10 -25.82
N SER A 48 -18.86 19.03 -25.52
CA SER A 48 -19.29 17.63 -25.58
C SER A 48 -19.72 17.05 -24.23
N CYS A 49 -19.60 17.78 -23.12
CA CYS A 49 -20.07 17.32 -21.81
C CYS A 49 -21.58 17.59 -21.69
N GLY A 50 -22.40 16.54 -21.51
CA GLY A 50 -23.83 16.69 -21.20
C GLY A 50 -24.05 17.43 -19.88
N ALA A 51 -25.25 18.00 -19.68
CA ALA A 51 -25.61 18.67 -18.43
C ALA A 51 -25.51 17.70 -17.23
N GLN A 52 -24.46 17.84 -16.44
CA GLN A 52 -24.25 17.08 -15.21
C GLN A 52 -24.78 17.92 -14.04
N GLY A 53 -25.82 17.41 -13.38
CA GLY A 53 -26.48 18.08 -12.27
C GLY A 53 -25.55 18.24 -11.06
N GLN A 54 -25.80 19.29 -10.29
CA GLN A 54 -25.14 19.55 -9.00
C GLN A 54 -25.22 18.30 -8.10
N PRO A 55 -24.16 17.94 -7.34
CA PRO A 55 -24.21 16.85 -6.39
C PRO A 55 -25.43 17.02 -5.47
N PRO A 56 -26.24 15.96 -5.23
CA PRO A 56 -27.35 16.05 -4.29
C PRO A 56 -26.82 16.46 -2.91
N GLY A 57 -27.19 17.66 -2.46
CA GLY A 57 -26.82 18.22 -1.15
C GLY A 57 -27.65 17.67 0.00
N THR A 58 -27.94 16.37 0.01
CA THR A 58 -28.59 15.72 1.15
C THR A 58 -27.53 15.25 2.14
N PRO A 59 -27.49 15.80 3.37
CA PRO A 59 -26.73 15.17 4.44
C PRO A 59 -27.34 13.80 4.68
N VAL A 60 -26.57 12.75 4.41
CA VAL A 60 -26.92 11.41 4.87
C VAL A 60 -26.96 11.50 6.39
N VAL A 61 -28.12 11.23 6.98
CA VAL A 61 -28.27 11.05 8.44
C VAL A 61 -27.10 10.19 8.88
N ALA A 62 -26.22 10.70 9.76
CA ALA A 62 -24.97 10.04 10.13
C ALA A 62 -25.22 8.55 10.41
N ALA A 63 -24.92 7.72 9.42
CA ALA A 63 -24.95 6.29 9.58
C ALA A 63 -23.84 6.02 10.59
N LYS A 64 -24.17 5.26 11.63
CA LYS A 64 -23.18 4.84 12.60
C LYS A 64 -22.10 4.05 11.86
N LEU A 65 -20.87 4.59 11.80
CA LEU A 65 -19.80 4.04 10.95
C LEU A 65 -19.13 2.84 11.60
N CYS A 66 -19.11 2.80 12.93
CA CYS A 66 -18.44 1.76 13.72
C CYS A 66 -19.22 1.38 14.99
N PRO A 67 -18.92 0.24 15.63
CA PRO A 67 -19.53 -0.17 16.90
C PRO A 67 -19.45 0.93 17.98
N ASP A 68 -20.39 0.96 18.93
CA ASP A 68 -20.40 1.98 20.02
C ASP A 68 -19.17 1.86 20.92
N SER A 69 -18.75 0.61 21.15
CA SER A 69 -17.63 0.26 22.01
C SER A 69 -16.87 -0.92 21.44
N LEU A 70 -15.58 -0.94 21.75
CA LEU A 70 -14.71 -2.10 21.61
C LEU A 70 -14.26 -2.46 23.03
N ASP A 71 -14.25 -3.74 23.39
CA ASP A 71 -14.04 -4.22 24.76
C ASP A 71 -13.10 -5.45 24.81
N TYR A 72 -12.24 -5.58 23.80
CA TYR A 72 -11.41 -6.77 23.51
C TYR A 72 -12.16 -8.04 23.09
N SER A 73 -13.50 -8.04 23.02
CA SER A 73 -14.24 -9.21 22.50
C SER A 73 -14.07 -9.42 21.00
N THR A 74 -13.78 -8.34 20.26
CA THR A 74 -13.60 -8.36 18.81
C THR A 74 -12.12 -8.41 18.46
N THR A 75 -11.71 -9.46 17.75
CA THR A 75 -10.37 -9.60 17.17
C THR A 75 -10.43 -9.28 15.70
N TYR A 76 -9.65 -8.28 15.28
CA TYR A 76 -9.39 -7.99 13.88
C TYR A 76 -8.17 -8.78 13.42
N THR A 77 -8.40 -9.71 12.49
CA THR A 77 -7.38 -10.57 11.88
C THR A 77 -6.99 -9.94 10.55
N GLY A 78 -5.72 -9.59 10.37
CA GLY A 78 -5.29 -8.81 9.21
C GLY A 78 -3.84 -8.98 8.82
N GLY A 79 -3.48 -8.36 7.70
CA GLY A 79 -2.14 -8.39 7.13
C GLY A 79 -1.62 -6.99 6.84
N SER A 80 -0.29 -6.83 6.86
CA SER A 80 0.37 -5.56 6.57
C SER A 80 1.25 -5.59 5.31
N GLY A 81 1.56 -4.40 4.80
CA GLY A 81 2.54 -4.20 3.73
C GLY A 81 3.99 -4.52 4.13
N SER A 82 4.28 -4.70 5.41
CA SER A 82 5.56 -5.26 5.90
C SER A 82 5.60 -6.79 5.82
N GLY A 83 4.56 -7.45 5.32
CA GLY A 83 4.48 -8.91 5.30
C GLY A 83 4.21 -9.51 6.68
N GLU A 84 3.52 -8.78 7.56
CA GLU A 84 3.18 -9.24 8.91
C GLU A 84 1.73 -9.71 8.96
N TYR A 85 1.50 -10.86 9.58
CA TYR A 85 0.16 -11.36 9.93
C TYR A 85 -0.13 -10.99 11.38
N ILE A 86 -1.19 -10.21 11.60
CA ILE A 86 -1.44 -9.55 12.88
C ILE A 86 -2.87 -9.81 13.35
N LYS A 87 -3.02 -10.01 14.67
CA LYS A 87 -4.30 -9.91 15.37
C LYS A 87 -4.33 -8.65 16.22
N MET A 88 -5.40 -7.87 16.11
CA MET A 88 -5.58 -6.62 16.85
C MET A 88 -6.88 -6.62 17.64
N GLN A 89 -6.85 -6.07 18.84
CA GLN A 89 -8.03 -5.87 19.69
C GLN A 89 -7.94 -4.51 20.39
N PHE A 90 -9.10 -3.93 20.70
CA PHE A 90 -9.18 -2.59 21.30
C PHE A 90 -10.16 -2.57 22.47
N ASN A 91 -9.90 -1.66 23.41
CA ASN A 91 -10.80 -1.32 24.50
C ASN A 91 -11.05 0.19 24.53
N SER A 92 -12.27 0.60 24.16
CA SER A 92 -12.65 2.01 24.05
C SER A 92 -12.91 2.69 25.38
N ALA A 93 -13.20 1.93 26.45
CA ALA A 93 -13.40 2.46 27.79
C ALA A 93 -12.07 2.87 28.43
N THR A 94 -11.01 2.08 28.22
CA THR A 94 -9.67 2.33 28.76
C THR A 94 -8.71 2.96 27.74
N LYS A 95 -9.13 3.10 26.48
CA LYS A 95 -8.32 3.61 25.37
C LYS A 95 -7.01 2.84 25.19
N LYS A 96 -7.11 1.51 25.24
CA LYS A 96 -5.98 0.59 25.08
C LYS A 96 -6.14 -0.33 23.88
N TYR A 97 -5.03 -0.74 23.30
CA TYR A 97 -4.97 -1.73 22.23
C TYR A 97 -4.05 -2.88 22.61
N GLN A 98 -4.33 -4.05 22.03
CA GLN A 98 -3.44 -5.20 22.00
C GLN A 98 -3.19 -5.57 20.54
N MET A 99 -1.91 -5.77 20.21
CA MET A 99 -1.48 -6.18 18.87
C MET A 99 -0.53 -7.36 19.00
N THR A 100 -0.92 -8.48 18.40
CA THR A 100 -0.11 -9.70 18.34
C THR A 100 0.41 -9.88 16.92
N PHE A 101 1.72 -9.90 16.76
CA PHE A 101 2.40 -10.24 15.51
C PHE A 101 2.48 -11.76 15.42
N ILE A 102 1.53 -12.39 14.74
CA ILE A 102 1.50 -13.86 14.62
C ILE A 102 2.64 -14.34 13.74
N GLU A 103 2.88 -13.67 12.61
CA GLU A 103 4.05 -13.85 11.75
C GLU A 103 4.63 -12.48 11.42
N SER A 104 5.96 -12.38 11.37
CA SER A 104 6.66 -11.16 11.00
C SER A 104 8.10 -11.45 10.60
N ALA A 105 8.54 -10.85 9.49
CA ALA A 105 9.94 -10.79 9.11
C ALA A 105 10.66 -9.55 9.68
N VAL A 106 9.93 -8.66 10.36
CA VAL A 106 10.47 -7.40 10.87
C VAL A 106 11.33 -7.68 12.12
N PRO A 107 12.62 -7.33 12.12
CA PRO A 107 13.49 -7.50 13.28
C PRO A 107 13.02 -6.66 14.48
N ILE A 108 13.24 -7.17 15.70
CA ILE A 108 12.97 -6.40 16.93
C ILE A 108 13.99 -5.27 17.17
N SER A 109 15.13 -5.32 16.49
CA SER A 109 16.22 -4.34 16.59
C SER A 109 17.01 -4.28 15.28
N VAL A 110 17.65 -3.14 15.02
CA VAL A 110 18.60 -2.99 13.89
C VAL A 110 19.81 -3.90 14.04
N GLY A 111 20.46 -4.23 12.92
CA GLY A 111 21.70 -5.00 12.86
C GLY A 111 21.55 -6.52 12.90
N GLN A 112 20.32 -7.05 12.76
CA GLN A 112 20.05 -8.50 12.77
C GLN A 112 18.78 -8.84 11.97
N VAL A 113 18.64 -10.12 11.59
CA VAL A 113 17.48 -10.65 10.86
C VAL A 113 16.80 -11.85 11.51
N ASN A 114 17.46 -12.53 12.45
CA ASN A 114 16.99 -13.80 13.01
C ASN A 114 15.92 -13.66 14.10
N VAL A 115 15.88 -12.53 14.81
CA VAL A 115 14.97 -12.29 15.93
C VAL A 115 13.93 -11.27 15.51
N THR A 116 12.74 -11.73 15.15
CA THR A 116 11.67 -10.90 14.61
C THR A 116 10.57 -10.65 15.63
N ARG A 117 9.59 -9.83 15.25
CA ARG A 117 8.39 -9.59 16.07
C ARG A 117 7.47 -10.81 16.18
N ALA A 118 7.71 -11.88 15.42
CA ALA A 118 6.84 -13.05 15.39
C ALA A 118 6.62 -13.63 16.79
N GLY A 119 5.36 -13.88 17.14
CA GLY A 119 4.91 -14.35 18.44
C GLY A 119 4.79 -13.28 19.53
N LEU A 120 5.23 -12.03 19.28
CA LEU A 120 5.16 -10.98 20.29
C LEU A 120 3.77 -10.33 20.34
N THR A 121 3.34 -9.96 21.56
CA THR A 121 2.15 -9.14 21.78
C THR A 121 2.53 -7.86 22.49
N ILE A 122 2.22 -6.72 21.88
CA ILE A 122 2.36 -5.40 22.49
C ILE A 122 1.02 -4.89 23.00
N THR A 123 1.06 -4.18 24.13
CA THR A 123 -0.07 -3.38 24.64
C THR A 123 0.32 -1.92 24.66
N GLY A 124 -0.57 -1.05 24.21
CA GLY A 124 -0.35 0.40 24.24
C GLY A 124 -1.65 1.17 24.41
N ASP A 125 -1.51 2.48 24.58
CA ASP A 125 -2.64 3.41 24.62
C ASP A 125 -2.96 3.91 23.21
N TYR A 126 -4.16 4.44 23.00
CA TYR A 126 -4.53 5.13 21.76
C TYR A 126 -5.41 6.34 22.05
N ASP A 127 -5.45 7.29 21.12
CA ASP A 127 -6.41 8.38 21.14
C ASP A 127 -7.35 8.30 19.92
N ASN A 128 -8.47 9.01 19.98
CA ASN A 128 -9.19 9.36 18.76
C ASN A 128 -8.52 10.61 18.14
N PRO A 129 -8.61 10.82 16.81
CA PRO A 129 -7.99 11.97 16.17
C PRO A 129 -8.53 13.30 16.69
N THR A 130 -7.63 14.25 16.92
CA THR A 130 -7.93 15.61 17.38
C THR A 130 -6.88 16.58 16.81
N GLY A 131 -7.11 17.90 16.93
CA GLY A 131 -6.14 18.91 16.50
C GLY A 131 -5.80 18.82 15.01
N SER A 132 -4.51 18.72 14.67
CA SER A 132 -4.03 18.58 13.29
C SER A 132 -4.42 17.27 12.61
N PHE A 133 -4.88 16.29 13.39
CA PHE A 133 -5.37 15.00 12.90
C PHE A 133 -6.90 14.90 12.90
N ALA A 134 -7.61 15.96 13.30
CA ALA A 134 -9.06 15.94 13.36
C ALA A 134 -9.65 15.62 11.97
N LEU A 135 -10.55 14.65 11.93
CA LEU A 135 -11.33 14.27 10.75
C LEU A 135 -12.58 15.16 10.62
N PRO A 136 -13.17 15.26 9.41
CA PRO A 136 -14.27 16.17 9.10
C PRO A 136 -15.50 16.07 10.02
N THR A 137 -15.82 14.88 10.53
CA THR A 137 -16.99 14.68 11.40
C THR A 137 -16.63 14.07 12.75
N ALA A 138 -17.47 14.31 13.76
CA ALA A 138 -17.31 13.70 15.07
C ALA A 138 -17.39 12.16 15.01
N GLU A 139 -18.24 11.63 14.12
CA GLU A 139 -18.39 10.19 13.91
C GLU A 139 -17.15 9.57 13.28
N GLN A 140 -16.55 10.22 12.27
CA GLN A 140 -15.27 9.80 11.70
C GLN A 140 -14.16 9.80 12.76
N ASN A 141 -14.08 10.85 13.58
CA ASN A 141 -13.13 10.90 14.70
C ASN A 141 -13.37 9.77 15.72
N ARG A 142 -14.63 9.46 16.05
CA ARG A 142 -14.98 8.37 16.98
C ARG A 142 -14.52 7.01 16.45
N CYS A 143 -14.62 6.82 15.13
CA CYS A 143 -14.32 5.57 14.44
C CYS A 143 -12.87 5.45 13.96
N ALA A 144 -12.03 6.45 14.22
CA ALA A 144 -10.60 6.41 13.95
C ALA A 144 -9.79 6.28 15.25
N ILE A 145 -8.66 5.60 15.16
CA ILE A 145 -7.77 5.27 16.28
C ILE A 145 -6.36 5.69 15.91
N VAL A 146 -5.74 6.53 16.74
CA VAL A 146 -4.34 6.96 16.62
C VAL A 146 -3.53 6.22 17.68
N LEU A 147 -2.66 5.31 17.24
CA LEU A 147 -1.87 4.49 18.16
C LEU A 147 -0.78 5.32 18.85
N LYS A 148 -0.51 4.99 20.11
CA LYS A 148 0.69 5.40 20.85
C LYS A 148 1.65 4.22 21.00
N ASN A 149 2.83 4.50 21.57
CA ASN A 149 3.83 3.47 21.88
C ASN A 149 3.19 2.27 22.58
N GLY A 150 3.68 1.09 22.23
CA GLY A 150 3.24 -0.17 22.81
C GLY A 150 4.45 -1.01 23.20
N THR A 151 4.28 -1.84 24.22
CA THR A 151 5.37 -2.64 24.81
C THR A 151 4.86 -4.03 25.15
N THR A 152 5.74 -5.03 25.06
CA THR A 152 5.46 -6.39 25.54
C THR A 152 5.36 -6.42 27.06
N ALA A 153 4.62 -7.38 27.62
CA ALA A 153 4.39 -7.44 29.07
C ALA A 153 5.70 -7.59 29.90
N ASP A 154 6.71 -8.21 29.32
CA ASP A 154 8.04 -8.41 29.90
C ASP A 154 9.02 -7.24 29.64
N GLY A 155 8.61 -6.24 28.85
CA GLY A 155 9.42 -5.09 28.48
C GLY A 155 10.56 -5.38 27.49
N THR A 156 10.63 -6.59 26.93
CA THR A 156 11.73 -6.98 26.02
C THR A 156 11.63 -6.35 24.64
N TYR A 157 10.44 -5.90 24.25
CA TYR A 157 10.21 -5.25 22.97
C TYR A 157 9.23 -4.08 23.09
N SER A 158 9.51 -2.99 22.37
CA SER A 158 8.63 -1.83 22.29
C SER A 158 8.63 -1.23 20.88
N VAL A 159 7.49 -0.65 20.50
CA VAL A 159 7.36 0.18 19.31
C VAL A 159 7.43 1.65 19.71
N THR A 160 8.26 2.40 18.99
CA THR A 160 8.34 3.86 19.12
C THR A 160 7.60 4.49 17.96
N ILE A 161 6.54 5.24 18.27
CA ILE A 161 5.71 5.92 17.28
C ILE A 161 6.21 7.35 17.08
N ASN A 162 6.35 7.75 15.82
CA ASN A 162 6.56 9.14 15.46
C ASN A 162 5.25 9.92 15.68
N PRO A 163 5.19 10.90 16.60
CA PRO A 163 3.97 11.65 16.85
C PRO A 163 3.58 12.58 15.69
N GLN A 164 4.46 12.85 14.73
CA GLN A 164 4.17 13.67 13.55
C GLN A 164 3.49 12.86 12.42
N ASP A 165 3.67 11.54 12.40
CA ASP A 165 3.04 10.62 11.47
C ASP A 165 2.65 9.31 12.20
N PRO A 166 1.73 9.39 13.18
CA PRO A 166 1.39 8.22 13.96
C PRO A 166 0.58 7.21 13.12
N PRO A 167 0.73 5.90 13.36
CA PRO A 167 -0.18 4.86 12.89
C PRO A 167 -1.65 5.21 13.21
N MET A 168 -2.44 5.40 12.16
CA MET A 168 -3.88 5.68 12.26
C MET A 168 -4.67 4.53 11.64
N LEU A 169 -5.72 4.09 12.34
CA LEU A 169 -6.60 3.00 11.92
C LEU A 169 -8.05 3.50 11.88
N PHE A 170 -8.79 3.10 10.86
CA PHE A 170 -10.19 3.43 10.64
C PHE A 170 -11.01 2.16 10.79
N VAL A 171 -11.94 2.17 11.74
CA VAL A 171 -12.81 1.03 12.08
C VAL A 171 -14.18 1.27 11.45
N GLY A 172 -14.75 0.27 10.79
CA GLY A 172 -16.15 0.32 10.36
C GLY A 172 -16.61 -0.99 9.73
N GLU A 173 -17.90 -1.32 9.83
CA GLU A 173 -18.53 -2.47 9.14
C GLU A 173 -17.79 -3.82 9.25
N GLY A 174 -17.10 -4.08 10.36
CA GLY A 174 -16.32 -5.32 10.57
C GLY A 174 -14.96 -5.36 9.86
N ILE A 175 -14.51 -4.24 9.31
CA ILE A 175 -13.18 -4.04 8.74
C ILE A 175 -12.42 -2.96 9.52
N ILE A 176 -11.11 -3.09 9.58
CA ILE A 176 -10.19 -2.05 10.05
C ILE A 176 -9.10 -1.87 9.00
N GLY A 177 -8.87 -0.63 8.56
CA GLY A 177 -7.83 -0.29 7.60
C GLY A 177 -7.00 0.89 8.08
N GLY A 178 -5.74 0.99 7.65
CA GLY A 178 -4.87 2.08 8.07
C GLY A 178 -3.43 1.63 8.23
N GLY A 179 -2.74 2.09 9.27
CA GLY A 179 -1.33 1.82 9.53
C GLY A 179 -1.10 1.05 10.82
N ILE A 180 -0.11 0.14 10.81
CA ILE A 180 0.51 -0.42 12.03
C ILE A 180 1.85 0.26 12.32
N PRO A 181 2.40 0.16 13.54
CA PRO A 181 3.72 0.71 13.87
C PRO A 181 4.84 0.17 12.96
N GLY A 182 5.59 1.11 12.37
CA GLY A 182 6.73 0.80 11.53
C GLY A 182 7.97 0.35 12.31
N ALA A 183 9.12 0.34 11.64
CA ALA A 183 10.40 -0.10 12.20
C ALA A 183 11.57 0.64 11.56
N THR A 184 12.71 0.69 12.25
CA THR A 184 13.99 0.89 11.57
C THR A 184 14.60 -0.48 11.30
N ILE A 185 14.92 -0.75 10.03
CA ILE A 185 15.49 -2.01 9.56
C ILE A 185 16.85 -1.71 8.94
N GLN A 186 17.85 -2.48 9.34
CA GLN A 186 19.19 -2.44 8.79
C GLN A 186 19.85 -3.78 9.11
N PHE A 187 20.64 -4.31 8.17
CA PHE A 187 21.51 -5.43 8.45
C PHE A 187 22.78 -5.31 7.60
N SER A 188 23.95 -5.44 8.24
CA SER A 188 25.24 -5.32 7.54
C SER A 188 25.59 -6.54 6.70
N GLY A 189 24.77 -7.59 6.76
CA GLY A 189 25.04 -8.89 6.18
C GLY A 189 26.06 -9.70 6.98
N VAL A 190 26.22 -10.96 6.58
CA VAL A 190 27.31 -11.83 7.02
C VAL A 190 28.23 -12.13 5.85
N THR A 191 29.53 -12.22 6.10
CA THR A 191 30.48 -12.66 5.08
C THR A 191 30.63 -14.18 5.15
N SER A 192 30.27 -14.87 4.08
CA SER A 192 30.43 -16.32 3.98
C SER A 192 31.08 -16.68 2.65
N LEU A 193 32.15 -17.51 2.68
CA LEU A 193 32.98 -17.81 1.50
C LEU A 193 33.49 -16.56 0.74
N GLY A 194 33.68 -15.43 1.43
CA GLY A 194 34.10 -14.17 0.81
C GLY A 194 32.98 -13.40 0.10
N ILE A 195 31.73 -13.85 0.20
CA ILE A 195 30.54 -13.22 -0.38
C ILE A 195 29.70 -12.61 0.76
N PRO A 196 29.35 -11.31 0.69
CA PRO A 196 28.40 -10.72 1.63
C PRO A 196 26.98 -11.25 1.35
N ILE A 197 26.31 -11.73 2.38
CA ILE A 197 24.95 -12.30 2.33
C ILE A 197 24.01 -11.44 3.17
N GLY A 198 22.86 -11.08 2.59
CA GLY A 198 21.76 -10.42 3.30
C GLY A 198 22.03 -8.97 3.68
N VAL A 199 22.80 -8.21 2.89
CA VAL A 199 23.00 -6.78 3.17
C VAL A 199 21.69 -6.03 2.96
N VAL A 200 21.17 -5.39 4.02
CA VAL A 200 19.96 -4.56 3.99
C VAL A 200 20.34 -3.15 4.42
N PRO A 201 20.32 -2.16 3.50
CA PRO A 201 20.58 -0.76 3.83
C PRO A 201 19.63 -0.24 4.90
N GLN A 202 20.10 0.71 5.72
CA GLN A 202 19.25 1.27 6.77
C GLN A 202 18.04 1.99 6.17
N ARG A 203 16.87 1.70 6.74
CA ARG A 203 15.66 2.44 6.45
C ARG A 203 14.72 2.48 7.64
N THR A 204 14.07 3.62 7.83
CA THR A 204 13.03 3.82 8.85
C THR A 204 11.67 3.95 8.19
N PHE A 205 10.70 3.23 8.73
CA PHE A 205 9.28 3.30 8.40
C PHE A 205 8.53 3.78 9.63
N ASP A 206 7.69 4.79 9.49
CA ASP A 206 6.83 5.26 10.59
C ASP A 206 5.60 4.36 10.74
N SER A 207 5.09 3.85 9.63
CA SER A 207 3.97 2.92 9.59
C SER A 207 4.04 1.97 8.38
N TYR A 208 3.35 0.83 8.49
CA TYR A 208 3.08 -0.05 7.36
C TYR A 208 1.57 -0.10 7.10
N PRO A 209 1.11 -0.08 5.83
CA PRO A 209 -0.31 -0.20 5.52
C PRO A 209 -0.85 -1.54 6.01
N PHE A 210 -2.09 -1.56 6.51
CA PHE A 210 -2.72 -2.69 7.17
C PHE A 210 -4.21 -2.76 6.81
N LEU A 211 -4.71 -3.99 6.66
CA LEU A 211 -6.13 -4.27 6.54
C LEU A 211 -6.46 -5.53 7.35
N GLY A 212 -7.49 -5.46 8.18
CA GLY A 212 -7.95 -6.56 9.02
C GLY A 212 -9.46 -6.63 9.14
N PHE A 213 -9.95 -7.80 9.53
CA PHE A 213 -11.37 -8.13 9.54
C PHE A 213 -11.78 -8.77 10.87
N SER A 214 -12.95 -8.41 11.39
CA SER A 214 -13.52 -9.03 12.59
C SER A 214 -14.12 -10.41 12.33
N GLN A 215 -14.37 -10.75 11.06
CA GLN A 215 -14.89 -12.03 10.63
C GLN A 215 -14.15 -12.51 9.39
N THR A 216 -13.77 -13.78 9.35
CA THR A 216 -13.12 -14.41 8.20
C THR A 216 -13.82 -15.71 7.80
N VAL A 217 -13.52 -16.23 6.61
CA VAL A 217 -13.92 -17.60 6.19
C VAL A 217 -12.80 -18.60 6.49
N THR A 218 -13.20 -19.84 6.77
CA THR A 218 -12.32 -20.99 7.02
C THR A 218 -12.41 -22.07 5.95
N ASP A 219 -13.38 -21.95 5.04
CA ASP A 219 -13.64 -22.89 3.97
C ASP A 219 -13.14 -22.31 2.65
N PHE A 220 -12.06 -22.88 2.13
CA PHE A 220 -11.42 -22.40 0.91
C PHE A 220 -12.29 -22.58 -0.34
N THR A 221 -13.27 -23.50 -0.32
CA THR A 221 -14.16 -23.70 -1.47
C THR A 221 -15.01 -22.47 -1.77
N GLN A 222 -15.24 -21.60 -0.77
CA GLN A 222 -15.91 -20.30 -0.93
C GLN A 222 -15.02 -19.21 -1.55
N VAL A 223 -13.71 -19.46 -1.60
CA VAL A 223 -12.67 -18.55 -2.14
C VAL A 223 -12.32 -18.91 -3.58
N ALA A 224 -12.77 -20.06 -4.09
CA ALA A 224 -12.49 -20.46 -5.46
C ALA A 224 -13.09 -19.48 -6.48
N GLY A 225 -12.31 -19.07 -7.47
CA GLY A 225 -12.74 -18.10 -8.47
C GLY A 225 -11.60 -17.50 -9.28
N ALA A 226 -11.96 -16.73 -10.29
CA ALA A 226 -11.03 -15.92 -11.06
C ALA A 226 -10.91 -14.52 -10.43
N TYR A 227 -9.69 -14.06 -10.22
CA TYR A 227 -9.37 -12.81 -9.54
C TYR A 227 -8.42 -11.94 -10.36
N ASN A 228 -8.52 -10.63 -10.15
CA ASN A 228 -7.47 -9.66 -10.43
C ASN A 228 -6.75 -9.35 -9.11
N GLU A 229 -5.45 -9.55 -9.09
CA GLU A 229 -4.57 -9.16 -7.98
C GLU A 229 -3.99 -7.77 -8.26
N VAL A 230 -4.12 -6.87 -7.28
CA VAL A 230 -3.33 -5.64 -7.21
C VAL A 230 -2.58 -5.59 -5.90
N GLY A 231 -1.28 -5.30 -5.95
CA GLY A 231 -0.44 -5.37 -4.77
C GLY A 231 0.88 -4.64 -4.88
N PHE A 232 1.57 -4.60 -3.75
CA PHE A 232 2.88 -3.99 -3.58
C PHE A 232 3.78 -4.93 -2.78
N ARG A 233 4.99 -5.08 -3.28
CA ARG A 233 6.07 -5.86 -2.68
C ARG A 233 7.32 -5.01 -2.54
N MET A 234 8.15 -5.41 -1.60
CA MET A 234 9.47 -4.85 -1.38
C MET A 234 10.46 -5.99 -1.17
N SER A 235 11.64 -5.91 -1.78
CA SER A 235 12.79 -6.76 -1.44
C SER A 235 13.82 -5.92 -0.66
N PRO A 236 13.95 -6.08 0.67
CA PRO A 236 14.89 -5.32 1.49
C PRO A 236 16.35 -5.37 1.02
N GLU A 237 16.88 -6.51 0.58
CA GLU A 237 18.22 -6.64 -0.02
C GLU A 237 18.34 -6.08 -1.44
N GLY A 238 17.20 -5.80 -2.06
CA GLY A 238 17.11 -5.34 -3.43
C GLY A 238 17.10 -6.48 -4.45
N ASN A 239 17.47 -6.17 -5.68
CA ASN A 239 17.62 -7.16 -6.74
C ASN A 239 18.65 -6.69 -7.78
N PRO A 240 19.27 -7.61 -8.54
CA PRO A 240 20.18 -7.28 -9.63
C PRO A 240 19.58 -6.40 -10.75
N ALA A 241 18.26 -6.25 -10.84
CA ALA A 241 17.62 -5.31 -11.77
C ALA A 241 17.76 -3.83 -11.32
N GLN A 242 18.34 -3.58 -10.16
CA GLN A 242 18.74 -2.25 -9.69
C GLN A 242 20.16 -1.84 -10.15
N GLY A 243 20.90 -2.72 -10.85
CA GLY A 243 22.27 -2.47 -11.32
C GLY A 243 22.42 -2.65 -12.83
N THR A 244 23.33 -1.89 -13.44
CA THR A 244 23.67 -2.03 -14.87
C THR A 244 24.68 -3.14 -15.16
N ASP A 245 25.23 -3.77 -14.11
CA ASP A 245 26.16 -4.89 -14.17
C ASP A 245 25.47 -6.25 -13.98
N GLY A 246 24.17 -6.26 -13.63
CA GLY A 246 23.41 -7.47 -13.34
C GLY A 246 23.84 -8.20 -12.08
N LEU A 247 24.57 -7.53 -11.18
CA LEU A 247 25.09 -8.09 -9.92
C LEU A 247 24.83 -7.15 -8.74
N THR A 248 24.91 -5.84 -8.95
CA THR A 248 24.73 -4.83 -7.90
C THR A 248 23.29 -4.82 -7.42
N THR A 249 23.11 -4.98 -6.11
CA THR A 249 21.85 -4.73 -5.41
C THR A 249 22.02 -3.50 -4.52
N THR A 250 21.00 -2.65 -4.47
CA THR A 250 21.04 -1.38 -3.70
C THR A 250 20.09 -1.38 -2.51
N GLY A 251 19.40 -2.50 -2.27
CA GLY A 251 18.36 -2.60 -1.24
C GLY A 251 17.02 -2.00 -1.64
N TRP A 252 16.00 -2.38 -0.87
CA TRP A 252 14.64 -1.82 -0.90
C TRP A 252 14.08 -1.65 -2.32
N ALA A 253 14.07 -2.74 -3.08
CA ALA A 253 13.51 -2.75 -4.43
C ALA A 253 11.98 -2.84 -4.37
N PRO A 254 11.23 -1.83 -4.86
CA PRO A 254 9.79 -1.89 -4.92
C PRO A 254 9.35 -2.70 -6.15
N GLN A 255 8.31 -3.50 -5.98
CA GLN A 255 7.70 -4.27 -7.06
C GLN A 255 6.18 -4.21 -6.91
N ALA A 256 5.47 -3.81 -7.95
CA ALA A 256 4.03 -4.00 -7.94
C ALA A 256 3.63 -5.38 -8.44
N VAL A 257 2.45 -5.78 -7.97
CA VAL A 257 1.74 -6.95 -8.45
C VAL A 257 0.50 -6.46 -9.18
N GLN A 258 0.41 -6.79 -10.46
CA GLN A 258 -0.79 -6.67 -11.27
C GLN A 258 -0.89 -7.93 -12.12
N ALA A 259 -1.83 -8.80 -11.77
CA ALA A 259 -2.00 -10.08 -12.43
C ALA A 259 -3.47 -10.51 -12.39
N SER A 260 -3.85 -11.45 -13.27
CA SER A 260 -5.05 -12.24 -13.06
C SER A 260 -4.65 -13.67 -12.71
N GLU A 261 -5.45 -14.33 -11.88
CA GLU A 261 -5.21 -15.71 -11.48
C GLU A 261 -6.54 -16.41 -11.17
N THR A 262 -6.54 -17.74 -11.24
CA THR A 262 -7.68 -18.55 -10.81
C THR A 262 -7.29 -19.39 -9.60
N LEU A 263 -7.99 -19.17 -8.48
CA LEU A 263 -7.89 -20.02 -7.30
C LEU A 263 -8.88 -21.16 -7.44
N ASN A 264 -8.39 -22.39 -7.41
CA ASN A 264 -9.21 -23.59 -7.49
C ASN A 264 -9.70 -24.01 -6.10
N ALA A 265 -10.83 -24.72 -6.04
CA ALA A 265 -11.43 -25.13 -4.77
C ALA A 265 -10.54 -26.05 -3.91
N ASP A 266 -9.55 -26.69 -4.50
CA ASP A 266 -8.56 -27.53 -3.82
C ASP A 266 -7.35 -26.73 -3.26
N GLY A 267 -7.36 -25.41 -3.39
CA GLY A 267 -6.28 -24.53 -2.95
C GLY A 267 -5.20 -24.30 -4.00
N THR A 268 -5.21 -25.00 -5.14
CA THR A 268 -4.23 -24.75 -6.21
C THR A 268 -4.52 -23.43 -6.93
N CYS A 269 -3.53 -22.90 -7.63
CA CYS A 269 -3.66 -21.69 -8.43
C CYS A 269 -3.33 -21.99 -9.89
N THR A 270 -4.14 -21.46 -10.80
CA THR A 270 -3.91 -21.53 -12.25
C THR A 270 -3.54 -20.15 -12.75
N PRO A 271 -2.30 -19.97 -13.26
CA PRO A 271 -1.82 -18.66 -13.66
C PRO A 271 -2.43 -18.23 -14.99
N ASP A 272 -2.49 -16.92 -15.22
CA ASP A 272 -2.67 -16.35 -16.55
C ASP A 272 -1.32 -16.30 -17.31
N SER A 273 -1.23 -15.48 -18.37
CA SER A 273 0.02 -15.30 -19.12
C SER A 273 1.03 -14.35 -18.47
N SER A 274 0.70 -13.72 -17.34
CA SER A 274 1.54 -12.77 -16.61
C SER A 274 2.58 -13.51 -15.78
N PRO A 275 3.85 -13.06 -15.76
CA PRO A 275 4.87 -13.60 -14.85
C PRO A 275 4.59 -13.29 -13.36
N ASN A 276 3.59 -12.44 -13.06
CA ASN A 276 3.20 -12.09 -11.70
C ASN A 276 1.99 -12.89 -11.19
N SER A 277 1.47 -13.84 -11.97
CA SER A 277 0.30 -14.65 -11.59
C SER A 277 0.68 -15.84 -10.73
N CYS A 278 -0.14 -16.17 -9.72
CA CYS A 278 0.09 -17.25 -8.76
C CYS A 278 1.40 -17.16 -7.96
N VAL A 279 2.06 -15.99 -7.91
CA VAL A 279 3.34 -15.78 -7.21
C VAL A 279 3.23 -15.78 -5.68
N LEU A 280 2.02 -15.97 -5.14
CA LEU A 280 1.77 -16.29 -3.73
C LEU A 280 1.27 -17.71 -3.50
N THR A 281 1.22 -18.53 -4.53
CA THR A 281 0.81 -19.94 -4.43
C THR A 281 2.02 -20.84 -4.65
N GLY A 282 2.73 -21.18 -3.57
CA GLY A 282 3.83 -22.15 -3.61
C GLY A 282 3.32 -23.59 -3.46
N THR A 283 2.54 -23.84 -2.42
CA THR A 283 1.73 -25.04 -2.23
C THR A 283 0.24 -24.70 -2.32
N PRO A 284 -0.67 -25.66 -2.52
CA PRO A 284 -2.09 -25.40 -2.40
C PRO A 284 -2.43 -24.71 -1.08
N TRP A 285 -3.31 -23.72 -1.15
CA TRP A 285 -3.80 -22.99 0.01
C TRP A 285 -4.54 -23.92 0.97
N THR A 286 -4.14 -23.92 2.23
CA THR A 286 -4.75 -24.75 3.27
C THR A 286 -5.10 -23.89 4.48
N LEU A 287 -6.15 -24.29 5.21
CA LEU A 287 -6.52 -23.60 6.45
C LEU A 287 -5.36 -23.71 7.44
N ARG A 288 -4.86 -22.56 7.90
CA ARG A 288 -3.83 -22.50 8.92
C ARG A 288 -4.41 -22.95 10.26
N THR A 289 -3.60 -23.69 11.02
CA THR A 289 -3.90 -24.08 12.40
C THR A 289 -2.94 -23.41 13.38
N ASN A 290 -3.42 -23.14 14.58
CA ASN A 290 -2.61 -22.77 15.73
C ASN A 290 -1.77 -23.97 16.20
N ALA A 291 -0.85 -23.74 17.15
CA ALA A 291 0.00 -24.79 17.72
C ALA A 291 -0.80 -25.89 18.44
N ASP A 292 -1.99 -25.58 18.96
CA ASP A 292 -2.91 -26.53 19.59
C ASP A 292 -3.79 -27.29 18.58
N GLY A 293 -3.61 -27.06 17.28
CA GLY A 293 -4.39 -27.67 16.20
C GLY A 293 -5.74 -27.00 15.91
N SER A 294 -6.14 -25.98 16.67
CA SER A 294 -7.36 -25.22 16.38
C SER A 294 -7.21 -24.37 15.11
N PRO A 295 -8.31 -24.09 14.37
CA PRO A 295 -8.27 -23.17 13.24
C PRO A 295 -7.75 -21.77 13.60
N ASP A 296 -6.83 -21.24 12.79
CA ASP A 296 -6.35 -19.85 12.89
C ASP A 296 -7.14 -18.89 11.98
N ASN A 297 -8.14 -19.40 11.27
CA ASN A 297 -9.08 -18.64 10.45
C ASN A 297 -8.45 -17.76 9.34
N VAL A 298 -7.30 -18.21 8.83
CA VAL A 298 -6.61 -17.71 7.63
C VAL A 298 -6.09 -18.90 6.84
N PHE A 299 -5.75 -18.71 5.56
CA PHE A 299 -5.12 -19.75 4.75
C PHE A 299 -3.62 -19.50 4.59
N VAL A 300 -2.85 -20.57 4.46
CA VAL A 300 -1.40 -20.54 4.26
C VAL A 300 -1.00 -21.34 3.01
N SER A 301 -0.04 -20.79 2.27
CA SER A 301 0.63 -21.41 1.11
C SER A 301 2.13 -21.32 1.34
N ARG A 302 2.84 -22.45 1.31
CA ARG A 302 4.24 -22.56 1.73
C ARG A 302 5.17 -22.72 0.54
N ALA A 303 6.48 -22.66 0.78
CA ALA A 303 7.48 -23.06 -0.19
C ALA A 303 7.26 -24.52 -0.67
N ASN A 304 7.48 -24.75 -1.96
CA ASN A 304 7.48 -26.10 -2.54
C ASN A 304 8.90 -26.43 -3.00
N GLY A 305 9.62 -27.23 -2.20
CA GLY A 305 11.05 -27.45 -2.39
C GLY A 305 11.89 -26.41 -1.64
N LEU A 306 12.93 -25.87 -2.30
CA LEU A 306 13.88 -24.96 -1.65
C LEU A 306 13.37 -23.52 -1.56
N ALA A 307 12.61 -23.03 -2.55
CA ALA A 307 12.22 -21.63 -2.67
C ALA A 307 10.70 -21.47 -2.59
N TYR A 308 10.26 -20.31 -2.09
CA TYR A 308 8.89 -19.84 -2.27
C TYR A 308 8.81 -18.95 -3.53
N PRO A 309 7.69 -18.93 -4.28
CA PRO A 309 7.58 -18.05 -5.45
C PRO A 309 7.83 -16.57 -5.09
N ALA A 310 8.42 -15.84 -6.04
CA ALA A 310 8.75 -14.43 -5.88
C ALA A 310 8.10 -13.62 -7.00
N ALA A 311 7.60 -12.43 -6.67
CA ALA A 311 7.01 -11.51 -7.63
C ALA A 311 8.08 -10.57 -8.18
N GLY A 312 8.04 -10.29 -9.49
CA GLY A 312 8.99 -9.41 -10.15
C GLY A 312 10.13 -10.13 -10.86
N VAL A 313 10.97 -9.35 -11.52
CA VAL A 313 12.04 -9.85 -12.39
C VAL A 313 13.38 -9.78 -11.69
N GLY A 314 14.13 -10.89 -11.75
CA GLY A 314 15.49 -10.94 -11.21
C GLY A 314 15.52 -10.86 -9.70
N VAL A 315 14.45 -11.26 -9.00
CA VAL A 315 14.45 -11.32 -7.53
C VAL A 315 15.56 -12.25 -7.07
N LEU A 316 16.40 -11.77 -6.17
CA LEU A 316 17.45 -12.57 -5.56
C LEU A 316 16.82 -13.47 -4.50
N GLN A 317 17.13 -14.76 -4.56
CA GLN A 317 16.87 -15.72 -3.49
C GLN A 317 18.15 -16.53 -3.30
N LEU A 318 18.82 -16.34 -2.17
CA LEU A 318 20.06 -17.04 -1.85
C LEU A 318 19.81 -18.08 -0.75
N LEU A 319 19.68 -19.34 -1.16
CA LEU A 319 19.14 -20.40 -0.31
C LEU A 319 20.17 -21.52 -0.14
N PHE A 320 20.76 -21.62 1.05
CA PHE A 320 21.55 -22.79 1.47
C PHE A 320 20.74 -23.75 2.34
N ALA A 321 19.65 -23.26 2.92
CA ALA A 321 18.58 -24.02 3.57
C ALA A 321 17.23 -23.75 2.87
N PRO A 322 16.21 -24.62 3.08
CA PRO A 322 14.85 -24.35 2.58
C PRO A 322 14.31 -23.01 3.09
N SER A 323 13.70 -22.24 2.20
CA SER A 323 12.99 -21.00 2.55
C SER A 323 11.77 -21.31 3.41
N LEU A 324 11.59 -20.54 4.48
CA LEU A 324 10.35 -20.51 5.27
C LEU A 324 9.43 -19.36 4.85
N ALA A 325 9.75 -18.65 3.77
CA ALA A 325 8.86 -17.65 3.21
C ALA A 325 7.55 -18.32 2.75
N HIS A 326 6.45 -17.61 2.93
CA HIS A 326 5.12 -18.15 2.67
C HIS A 326 4.09 -17.05 2.47
N GLY A 327 2.96 -17.44 1.90
CA GLY A 327 1.79 -16.59 1.72
C GLY A 327 0.79 -16.83 2.83
N ILE A 328 0.17 -15.76 3.32
CA ILE A 328 -1.02 -15.82 4.17
C ILE A 328 -2.16 -15.12 3.43
N MET A 329 -3.30 -15.79 3.32
CA MET A 329 -4.53 -15.23 2.75
C MET A 329 -5.56 -15.07 3.88
N ILE A 330 -5.92 -13.82 4.12
CA ILE A 330 -6.99 -13.44 5.04
C ILE A 330 -8.21 -13.10 4.19
N VAL A 331 -9.28 -13.88 4.34
CA VAL A 331 -10.52 -13.63 3.59
C VAL A 331 -11.59 -13.12 4.54
N GLY A 332 -11.76 -11.80 4.56
CA GLY A 332 -12.72 -11.11 5.41
C GLY A 332 -14.16 -11.25 4.90
N LYS A 333 -15.12 -11.22 5.83
CA LYS A 333 -16.55 -11.04 5.51
C LYS A 333 -16.95 -9.60 5.85
N VAL A 334 -17.29 -8.82 4.84
CA VAL A 334 -17.74 -7.43 5.01
C VAL A 334 -19.02 -7.25 4.20
N ASN A 335 -20.13 -6.88 4.84
CA ASN A 335 -21.43 -6.71 4.17
C ASN A 335 -21.83 -7.91 3.28
N ASN A 336 -21.65 -9.13 3.78
CA ASN A 336 -21.88 -10.40 3.07
C ASN A 336 -21.01 -10.60 1.80
N GLN A 337 -19.97 -9.79 1.61
CA GLN A 337 -18.99 -9.96 0.54
C GLN A 337 -17.69 -10.54 1.12
N LEU A 338 -17.04 -11.40 0.35
CA LEU A 338 -15.73 -11.95 0.68
C LEU A 338 -14.65 -11.02 0.14
N VAL A 339 -13.75 -10.57 1.01
CA VAL A 339 -12.63 -9.69 0.67
C VAL A 339 -11.32 -10.43 0.96
N PRO A 340 -10.70 -11.05 -0.06
CA PRO A 340 -9.42 -11.72 0.10
C PRO A 340 -8.26 -10.70 0.06
N VAL A 341 -7.45 -10.71 1.11
CA VAL A 341 -6.17 -10.00 1.21
C VAL A 341 -5.08 -11.05 1.32
N MET A 342 -4.02 -10.90 0.53
CA MET A 342 -2.86 -11.77 0.61
C MET A 342 -1.63 -10.99 1.06
N ILE A 343 -0.86 -11.57 1.98
CA ILE A 343 0.45 -11.05 2.37
C ILE A 343 1.53 -12.08 2.05
N ARG A 344 2.73 -11.58 1.73
CA ARG A 344 3.95 -12.39 1.61
C ARG A 344 4.76 -12.16 2.86
N VAL A 345 4.95 -13.23 3.63
CA VAL A 345 5.85 -13.24 4.77
C VAL A 345 7.23 -13.64 4.25
N GLY A 346 8.15 -12.69 4.23
CA GLY A 346 9.54 -12.94 3.83
C GLY A 346 10.28 -13.80 4.87
N TYR A 347 11.41 -14.36 4.47
CA TYR A 347 12.28 -15.14 5.34
C TYR A 347 13.74 -14.79 5.10
N ALA A 348 14.42 -14.38 6.16
CA ALA A 348 15.86 -14.22 6.18
C ALA A 348 16.40 -14.91 7.44
N HIS A 349 17.41 -15.74 7.26
CA HIS A 349 18.15 -16.36 8.33
C HIS A 349 19.62 -16.30 8.01
N THR A 350 20.42 -15.85 8.98
CA THR A 350 21.88 -15.87 8.87
C THR A 350 22.53 -16.59 10.04
N ASP A 351 23.54 -17.38 9.72
CA ASP A 351 24.38 -18.08 10.69
C ASP A 351 25.83 -17.84 10.30
N ASN A 352 26.54 -17.10 11.17
CA ASN A 352 27.92 -16.67 10.96
C ASN A 352 28.94 -17.65 11.56
N THR A 353 28.49 -18.81 12.07
CA THR A 353 29.41 -19.84 12.56
C THR A 353 30.11 -20.53 11.38
N PRO A 354 31.34 -21.04 11.56
CA PRO A 354 32.08 -21.70 10.48
C PRO A 354 31.36 -22.90 9.84
N THR A 355 30.51 -23.58 10.60
CA THR A 355 29.69 -24.72 10.14
C THR A 355 28.26 -24.32 9.74
N GLY A 356 27.87 -23.07 10.01
CA GLY A 356 26.52 -22.56 9.87
C GLY A 356 26.15 -22.11 8.45
N ILE A 357 27.08 -22.16 7.50
CA ILE A 357 26.82 -21.65 6.14
C ILE A 357 25.57 -22.28 5.52
N LEU A 358 25.36 -23.59 5.72
CA LEU A 358 24.22 -24.33 5.19
C LEU A 358 22.89 -23.99 5.88
N ASN A 359 22.91 -23.20 6.95
CA ASN A 359 21.70 -22.73 7.62
C ASN A 359 21.22 -21.38 7.05
N ASN A 360 22.04 -20.69 6.25
CA ASN A 360 21.68 -19.38 5.72
C ASN A 360 20.61 -19.50 4.63
N ALA A 361 19.60 -18.64 4.69
CA ALA A 361 18.54 -18.56 3.70
C ALA A 361 18.06 -17.12 3.57
N LEU A 362 17.83 -16.70 2.34
CA LEU A 362 17.52 -15.33 2.01
C LEU A 362 16.42 -15.31 0.93
N ASP A 363 15.22 -14.95 1.37
CA ASP A 363 13.97 -14.84 0.61
C ASP A 363 13.12 -13.74 1.25
N ASP A 364 13.69 -12.54 1.33
CA ASP A 364 13.24 -11.46 2.21
C ASP A 364 12.08 -10.62 1.65
N GLN A 365 11.59 -10.94 0.45
CA GLN A 365 10.52 -10.16 -0.17
C GLN A 365 9.22 -10.21 0.66
N LEU A 366 8.65 -9.04 0.90
CA LEU A 366 7.49 -8.84 1.74
C LEU A 366 6.46 -7.98 1.02
N GLY A 367 5.20 -8.00 1.47
CA GLY A 367 4.19 -7.07 0.95
C GLY A 367 2.75 -7.53 1.13
N ILE A 368 1.85 -6.80 0.49
CA ILE A 368 0.39 -6.98 0.57
C ILE A 368 -0.26 -6.83 -0.80
N SER A 369 -1.31 -7.61 -1.03
CA SER A 369 -2.15 -7.56 -2.21
C SER A 369 -3.63 -7.71 -1.85
N LEU A 370 -4.49 -7.14 -2.70
CA LEU A 370 -5.93 -7.31 -2.69
C LEU A 370 -6.34 -8.16 -3.89
N LEU A 371 -7.16 -9.17 -3.66
CA LEU A 371 -7.82 -9.91 -4.73
C LEU A 371 -9.23 -9.39 -4.94
N ALA A 372 -9.55 -9.06 -6.20
CA ALA A 372 -10.89 -8.66 -6.60
C ALA A 372 -11.43 -9.65 -7.63
N PRO A 373 -12.69 -10.10 -7.52
CA PRO A 373 -13.28 -10.98 -8.52
C PRO A 373 -13.14 -10.40 -9.93
N ALA A 374 -12.82 -11.24 -10.91
CA ALA A 374 -12.79 -10.89 -12.33
C ALA A 374 -14.21 -10.75 -12.90
N THR A 375 -15.00 -9.85 -12.29
CA THR A 375 -16.38 -9.54 -12.66
C THR A 375 -16.46 -8.09 -13.09
N LYS A 376 -17.20 -7.80 -14.16
CA LYS A 376 -17.31 -6.44 -14.71
C LYS A 376 -17.74 -5.43 -13.62
N ILE A 377 -16.96 -4.38 -13.45
CA ILE A 377 -17.28 -3.26 -12.57
C ILE A 377 -18.18 -2.29 -13.35
N ALA A 378 -19.40 -2.09 -12.86
CA ALA A 378 -20.31 -1.10 -13.46
C ALA A 378 -19.84 0.32 -13.12
N GLN A 379 -20.07 1.26 -14.02
CA GLN A 379 -19.71 2.68 -13.81
C GLN A 379 -20.35 3.29 -12.55
N THR A 380 -21.49 2.73 -12.11
CA THR A 380 -22.22 3.14 -10.90
C THR A 380 -21.85 2.36 -9.64
N ALA A 381 -20.94 1.37 -9.73
CA ALA A 381 -20.58 0.50 -8.61
C ALA A 381 -19.72 1.19 -7.53
N LEU A 382 -19.05 2.29 -7.91
CA LEU A 382 -18.22 3.09 -7.02
C LEU A 382 -18.82 4.48 -6.88
N LYS A 383 -19.34 4.75 -5.70
CA LYS A 383 -19.89 6.04 -5.29
C LYS A 383 -19.62 6.23 -3.81
N GLY A 384 -19.18 7.43 -3.44
CA GLY A 384 -18.96 7.79 -2.05
C GLY A 384 -17.49 7.87 -1.65
N GLY A 385 -17.27 8.08 -0.36
CA GLY A 385 -16.00 8.21 0.31
C GLY A 385 -15.47 6.87 0.80
N TYR A 386 -14.19 6.68 0.61
CA TYR A 386 -13.42 5.54 1.11
C TYR A 386 -12.22 6.06 1.87
N ILE A 387 -11.72 5.30 2.84
CA ILE A 387 -10.51 5.66 3.56
C ILE A 387 -9.65 4.43 3.82
N GLY A 388 -8.34 4.62 3.86
CA GLY A 388 -7.40 3.57 4.20
C GLY A 388 -5.96 4.05 4.16
N ALA A 389 -5.05 3.12 4.00
CA ALA A 389 -3.62 3.39 3.86
C ALA A 389 -3.12 3.09 2.46
N ASN A 390 -1.93 3.61 2.17
CA ASN A 390 -1.26 3.39 0.91
C ASN A 390 0.23 3.11 1.10
N SER A 391 0.92 2.82 0.01
CA SER A 391 2.35 2.53 0.01
C SER A 391 3.24 3.77 0.02
N ALA A 392 2.71 4.99 0.22
CA ALA A 392 3.52 6.21 0.18
C ALA A 392 4.61 6.26 1.25
N SER A 393 4.35 5.73 2.45
CA SER A 393 5.35 5.57 3.51
C SER A 393 6.36 4.47 3.19
N ALA A 394 6.01 3.54 2.28
CA ALA A 394 6.82 2.42 1.86
C ALA A 394 7.67 2.70 0.62
N CYS A 395 7.26 3.57 -0.31
CA CYS A 395 8.12 4.09 -1.38
C CYS A 395 7.41 5.24 -2.08
N ALA A 396 8.21 6.14 -2.68
CA ALA A 396 7.71 7.14 -3.61
C ALA A 396 8.30 6.93 -5.01
N LEU A 397 8.22 7.95 -5.86
CA LEU A 397 8.77 7.92 -7.22
C LEU A 397 10.28 7.89 -7.22
N VAL A 398 10.81 6.69 -7.44
CA VAL A 398 12.23 6.40 -7.55
C VAL A 398 12.62 6.26 -9.02
N THR A 399 13.85 6.64 -9.35
CA THR A 399 14.38 6.52 -10.71
C THR A 399 15.22 5.25 -10.81
N THR A 400 15.05 4.48 -11.89
CA THR A 400 15.95 3.34 -12.15
C THR A 400 17.30 3.87 -12.63
N ILE A 401 18.40 3.22 -12.26
CA ILE A 401 19.74 3.65 -12.71
C ILE A 401 20.14 3.06 -14.08
N GLY A 402 19.23 2.31 -14.71
CA GLY A 402 19.42 1.58 -15.96
C GLY A 402 18.77 0.19 -15.88
N GLN A 403 19.09 -0.68 -16.84
CA GLN A 403 18.59 -2.05 -16.92
C GLN A 403 19.66 -3.06 -16.51
N SER A 404 19.24 -4.20 -15.96
CA SER A 404 20.11 -5.37 -15.88
C SER A 404 20.46 -5.86 -17.29
N PRO A 405 21.74 -6.18 -17.59
CA PRO A 405 22.17 -6.72 -18.87
C PRO A 405 21.75 -8.19 -19.07
N ASN A 406 21.28 -8.86 -18.02
CA ASN A 406 20.84 -10.25 -18.05
C ASN A 406 19.34 -10.31 -18.38
N PRO A 407 18.95 -10.76 -19.58
CA PRO A 407 17.54 -10.85 -19.93
C PRO A 407 16.89 -12.03 -19.21
N ILE A 408 15.62 -11.88 -18.87
CA ILE A 408 14.73 -13.01 -18.62
C ILE A 408 13.92 -13.30 -19.89
N TYR A 409 13.37 -14.50 -20.00
CA TYR A 409 12.51 -14.87 -21.13
C TYR A 409 11.06 -14.92 -20.67
N VAL A 410 10.24 -13.99 -21.17
CA VAL A 410 8.79 -13.97 -20.96
C VAL A 410 8.13 -14.38 -22.27
N ASN A 411 7.38 -15.48 -22.27
CA ASN A 411 6.74 -16.04 -23.47
C ASN A 411 7.72 -16.21 -24.65
N GLY A 412 8.96 -16.61 -24.36
CA GLY A 412 10.02 -16.82 -25.34
C GLY A 412 10.69 -15.55 -25.88
N GLN A 413 10.31 -14.36 -25.41
CA GLN A 413 10.96 -13.09 -25.77
C GLN A 413 11.94 -12.64 -24.67
N PRO A 414 13.14 -12.17 -25.03
CA PRO A 414 14.07 -11.59 -24.07
C PRO A 414 13.55 -10.25 -23.56
N VAL A 415 13.58 -10.10 -22.24
CA VAL A 415 13.11 -8.91 -21.54
C VAL A 415 14.14 -8.48 -20.50
N TYR A 416 14.56 -7.23 -20.57
CA TYR A 416 15.49 -6.59 -19.66
C TYR A 416 14.70 -5.78 -18.63
N ALA A 417 14.93 -6.05 -17.35
CA ALA A 417 14.23 -5.39 -16.26
C ALA A 417 15.05 -4.22 -15.69
N ALA A 418 14.32 -3.23 -15.20
CA ALA A 418 14.87 -2.12 -14.44
C ALA A 418 14.04 -1.91 -13.16
N SER A 419 14.73 -1.75 -12.04
CA SER A 419 14.12 -1.49 -10.73
C SER A 419 14.74 -0.26 -10.07
N GLY A 420 13.92 0.52 -9.37
CA GLY A 420 14.39 1.62 -8.53
C GLY A 420 14.79 1.15 -7.13
N THR A 421 15.22 2.08 -6.28
CA THR A 421 15.58 1.83 -4.87
C THR A 421 14.91 2.85 -3.96
N CYS A 422 14.22 2.36 -2.93
CA CYS A 422 13.52 3.21 -1.96
C CYS A 422 14.44 3.67 -0.82
N THR A 423 15.68 4.05 -1.15
CA THR A 423 16.71 4.55 -0.20
C THR A 423 17.04 6.03 -0.37
N ASP A 424 16.46 6.69 -1.37
CA ASP A 424 16.69 8.11 -1.71
C ASP A 424 15.98 9.10 -0.78
N GLY A 425 15.29 8.62 0.27
CA GLY A 425 14.52 9.44 1.19
C GLY A 425 13.19 9.96 0.61
N SER A 426 12.74 9.40 -0.51
CA SER A 426 11.53 9.86 -1.21
C SER A 426 10.21 9.47 -0.50
N ALA A 427 10.24 8.48 0.39
CA ALA A 427 9.07 8.02 1.14
C ALA A 427 8.36 9.16 1.90
N SER A 428 7.04 9.06 2.00
CA SER A 428 6.23 10.08 2.66
C SER A 428 6.18 9.86 4.17
N PHE A 429 6.40 10.95 4.90
CA PHE A 429 6.16 11.08 6.34
C PHE A 429 5.00 12.05 6.62
N ASN A 430 4.15 12.27 5.61
CA ASN A 430 3.01 13.17 5.72
C ASN A 430 1.74 12.33 5.96
N PRO A 431 1.14 12.40 7.15
CA PRO A 431 -0.06 11.62 7.47
C PRO A 431 -1.22 11.94 6.52
N GLY A 432 -1.31 13.17 6.00
CA GLY A 432 -2.35 13.58 5.06
C GLY A 432 -2.16 13.00 3.64
N VAL A 433 -1.02 12.37 3.39
CA VAL A 433 -0.71 11.59 2.18
C VAL A 433 -0.78 10.10 2.47
N ASN A 434 -0.26 9.64 3.61
CA ASN A 434 -0.17 8.22 3.99
C ASN A 434 -1.54 7.59 4.27
N TYR A 435 -2.47 8.36 4.83
CA TYR A 435 -3.85 7.96 5.05
C TYR A 435 -4.72 8.64 3.98
N GLY A 436 -4.90 7.98 2.84
CA GLY A 436 -5.68 8.55 1.74
C GLY A 436 -7.17 8.37 1.98
N ALA A 437 -7.94 9.46 1.89
CA ALA A 437 -9.36 9.37 1.63
C ALA A 437 -9.59 9.43 0.11
N THR A 438 -10.54 8.67 -0.42
CA THR A 438 -10.85 8.64 -1.85
C THR A 438 -12.32 8.89 -2.06
N LEU A 439 -12.65 9.85 -2.92
CA LEU A 439 -14.01 10.17 -3.31
C LEU A 439 -14.25 9.73 -4.75
N PHE A 440 -15.19 8.81 -4.96
CA PHE A 440 -15.61 8.37 -6.29
C PHE A 440 -16.85 9.14 -6.75
N GLN A 441 -16.72 9.81 -7.91
CA GLN A 441 -17.77 10.53 -8.63
C GLN A 441 -17.64 10.22 -10.12
N SER A 442 -18.07 9.02 -10.49
CA SER A 442 -17.86 8.48 -11.83
C SER A 442 -18.24 9.44 -12.96
N PRO A 443 -17.41 9.56 -14.03
CA PRO A 443 -16.18 8.81 -14.31
C PRO A 443 -14.91 9.37 -13.66
N SER A 444 -15.02 10.18 -12.61
CA SER A 444 -13.89 10.80 -11.93
C SER A 444 -13.73 10.27 -10.52
N ALA A 445 -12.51 10.38 -10.00
CA ALA A 445 -12.22 10.16 -8.59
C ALA A 445 -11.17 11.15 -8.11
N ALA A 446 -11.09 11.36 -6.80
CA ALA A 446 -10.07 12.21 -6.20
C ALA A 446 -9.51 11.55 -4.93
N LEU A 447 -8.19 11.62 -4.75
CA LEU A 447 -7.58 11.43 -3.44
C LEU A 447 -7.70 12.74 -2.67
N LEU A 448 -8.16 12.66 -1.44
CA LEU A 448 -8.32 13.76 -0.52
C LEU A 448 -7.34 13.58 0.65
N ASN A 449 -6.83 14.69 1.15
CA ASN A 449 -6.24 14.73 2.48
C ASN A 449 -7.38 14.54 3.51
N PRO A 450 -7.34 13.49 4.34
CA PRO A 450 -8.46 13.11 5.21
C PRO A 450 -8.74 14.15 6.29
N PHE A 451 -7.76 14.97 6.69
CA PHE A 451 -7.90 15.95 7.76
C PHE A 451 -8.47 17.29 7.28
N THR A 452 -8.29 17.59 5.99
CA THR A 452 -8.68 18.89 5.41
C THR A 452 -9.77 18.76 4.36
N SER A 453 -10.10 17.54 3.92
CA SER A 453 -10.96 17.25 2.77
C SER A 453 -10.53 17.91 1.45
N THR A 454 -9.28 18.38 1.38
CA THR A 454 -8.75 19.02 0.18
C THR A 454 -8.27 17.95 -0.80
N ALA A 455 -8.54 18.17 -2.10
CA ALA A 455 -8.11 17.24 -3.14
C ALA A 455 -6.58 17.27 -3.28
N SER A 456 -5.93 16.15 -2.94
CA SER A 456 -4.50 15.91 -3.11
C SER A 456 -4.16 15.48 -4.55
N SER A 457 -5.01 14.66 -5.17
CA SER A 457 -4.89 14.21 -6.56
C SER A 457 -6.26 13.91 -7.17
N ASN A 458 -6.34 13.84 -8.50
CA ASN A 458 -7.54 13.59 -9.28
C ASN A 458 -7.27 12.53 -10.35
N PHE A 459 -8.31 11.80 -10.72
CA PHE A 459 -8.26 10.73 -11.71
C PHE A 459 -9.42 10.78 -12.69
N SER A 460 -9.17 10.31 -13.91
CA SER A 460 -10.21 9.81 -14.81
C SER A 460 -10.24 8.28 -14.75
N LEU A 461 -11.45 7.73 -14.71
CA LEU A 461 -11.74 6.30 -14.70
C LEU A 461 -12.32 5.90 -16.05
N ASP A 462 -11.68 4.93 -16.70
CA ASP A 462 -12.15 4.32 -17.93
C ASP A 462 -12.72 2.94 -17.59
N PHE A 463 -13.97 2.67 -18.02
CA PHE A 463 -14.69 1.41 -17.80
C PHE A 463 -14.90 0.62 -19.10
N THR A 464 -14.19 0.99 -20.17
CA THR A 464 -14.37 0.40 -21.52
C THR A 464 -13.51 -0.84 -21.77
N GLN A 465 -12.76 -1.29 -20.78
CA GLN A 465 -11.84 -2.42 -20.91
C GLN A 465 -12.57 -3.73 -21.16
N THR A 466 -11.93 -4.59 -21.94
CA THR A 466 -12.43 -5.93 -22.24
C THR A 466 -12.18 -6.92 -21.11
N GLN A 467 -11.17 -6.68 -20.26
CA GLN A 467 -10.86 -7.51 -19.11
C GLN A 467 -11.82 -7.20 -17.95
N PRO A 468 -12.66 -8.16 -17.50
CA PRO A 468 -13.58 -7.93 -16.40
C PRO A 468 -12.85 -7.66 -15.07
N GLY A 469 -13.42 -6.78 -14.25
CA GLY A 469 -12.94 -6.52 -12.87
C GLY A 469 -11.78 -5.53 -12.77
N ILE A 470 -11.37 -4.89 -13.86
CA ILE A 470 -10.34 -3.85 -13.89
C ILE A 470 -10.93 -2.57 -14.49
N VAL A 471 -10.59 -1.43 -13.88
CA VAL A 471 -10.86 -0.08 -14.38
C VAL A 471 -9.52 0.61 -14.59
N ASN A 472 -9.24 1.09 -15.81
CA ASN A 472 -8.02 1.86 -16.03
C ASN A 472 -8.17 3.24 -15.40
N VAL A 473 -7.07 3.70 -14.82
CA VAL A 473 -7.00 4.98 -14.11
C VAL A 473 -5.94 5.84 -14.78
N THR A 474 -6.24 7.11 -14.98
CA THR A 474 -5.24 8.11 -15.39
C THR A 474 -5.26 9.26 -14.41
N ALA A 475 -4.10 9.58 -13.82
CA ALA A 475 -3.95 10.74 -12.96
C ALA A 475 -4.08 12.02 -13.78
N THR A 476 -5.02 12.89 -13.43
CA THR A 476 -5.19 14.22 -14.04
C THR A 476 -4.52 15.31 -13.20
N LYS A 477 -4.13 14.98 -11.96
CA LYS A 477 -3.36 15.83 -11.05
C LYS A 477 -2.31 14.97 -10.34
N PRO A 478 -1.05 15.42 -10.20
CA PRO A 478 -0.04 14.66 -9.47
C PRO A 478 -0.41 14.50 -7.99
N LEU A 479 0.08 13.45 -7.35
CA LEU A 479 0.11 13.35 -5.89
C LEU A 479 1.51 13.69 -5.39
N MET A 480 1.59 14.65 -4.47
CA MET A 480 2.85 15.16 -3.94
C MET A 480 2.95 14.87 -2.44
N SER A 481 4.15 14.48 -2.00
CA SER A 481 4.58 14.50 -0.61
C SER A 481 5.68 15.53 -0.46
N GLY A 482 5.33 16.73 0.00
CA GLY A 482 6.25 17.88 -0.04
C GLY A 482 6.61 18.21 -1.49
N SER A 483 7.91 18.22 -1.81
CA SER A 483 8.43 18.41 -3.18
C SER A 483 8.53 17.12 -4.00
N THR A 484 8.31 15.96 -3.39
CA THR A 484 8.49 14.66 -4.04
C THR A 484 7.17 14.19 -4.63
N ALA A 485 7.15 13.87 -5.92
CA ALA A 485 5.97 13.26 -6.55
C ALA A 485 5.87 11.78 -6.13
N LEU A 486 4.67 11.32 -5.79
CA LEU A 486 4.36 9.90 -5.76
C LEU A 486 3.98 9.43 -7.17
N TYR A 487 3.20 10.22 -7.89
CA TYR A 487 2.95 10.02 -9.32
C TYR A 487 2.60 11.37 -9.96
N ASN A 488 2.78 11.46 -11.27
CA ASN A 488 2.58 12.66 -12.05
C ASN A 488 1.18 12.70 -12.70
N ALA A 489 0.77 13.87 -13.19
CA ALA A 489 -0.35 13.91 -14.13
C ALA A 489 0.05 13.21 -15.44
N GLY A 490 -0.87 12.42 -16.00
CA GLY A 490 -0.63 11.56 -17.15
C GLY A 490 -0.22 10.13 -16.79
N ASP A 491 0.26 9.90 -15.55
CA ASP A 491 0.58 8.55 -15.07
C ASP A 491 -0.67 7.68 -15.04
N THR A 492 -0.52 6.41 -15.41
CA THR A 492 -1.61 5.45 -15.52
C THR A 492 -1.54 4.38 -14.44
N GLY A 493 -2.68 3.77 -14.17
CA GLY A 493 -2.80 2.68 -13.21
C GLY A 493 -4.05 1.86 -13.47
N VAL A 494 -4.31 0.96 -12.53
CA VAL A 494 -5.52 0.15 -12.50
C VAL A 494 -6.20 0.27 -11.15
N MET A 495 -7.52 0.11 -11.17
CA MET A 495 -8.33 0.00 -9.98
C MET A 495 -9.21 -1.24 -10.07
N VAL A 496 -9.40 -1.87 -8.91
CA VAL A 496 -10.26 -3.03 -8.71
C VAL A 496 -11.20 -2.78 -7.53
N GLN A 497 -12.31 -3.51 -7.49
CA GLN A 497 -13.30 -3.44 -6.40
C GLN A 497 -13.67 -4.84 -5.92
N VAL A 498 -13.77 -5.01 -4.60
CA VAL A 498 -14.27 -6.21 -3.95
C VAL A 498 -15.16 -5.83 -2.77
N GLY A 499 -16.47 -6.04 -2.94
CA GLY A 499 -17.47 -5.56 -1.99
C GLY A 499 -17.32 -4.05 -1.70
N PRO A 500 -17.21 -3.65 -0.41
CA PRO A 500 -17.02 -2.25 -0.01
C PRO A 500 -15.55 -1.80 0.00
N VAL A 501 -14.63 -2.59 -0.55
CA VAL A 501 -13.18 -2.27 -0.60
C VAL A 501 -12.77 -2.02 -2.05
N TYR A 502 -11.90 -1.03 -2.25
CA TYR A 502 -11.22 -0.83 -3.53
C TYR A 502 -9.70 -0.98 -3.36
N GLY A 503 -9.03 -1.37 -4.45
CA GLY A 503 -7.59 -1.29 -4.59
C GLY A 503 -7.26 -0.39 -5.78
N LEU A 504 -6.40 0.59 -5.58
CA LEU A 504 -5.84 1.45 -6.62
C LEU A 504 -4.34 1.20 -6.71
N LEU A 505 -3.85 0.88 -7.89
CA LEU A 505 -2.44 0.70 -8.17
C LEU A 505 -2.01 1.64 -9.31
N MET A 506 -1.27 2.69 -8.97
CA MET A 506 -0.67 3.61 -9.95
C MET A 506 0.75 3.17 -10.27
N ASN A 507 1.17 3.32 -11.54
CA ASN A 507 2.51 2.96 -12.04
C ASN A 507 2.89 1.50 -11.68
N GLY A 508 1.94 0.59 -11.91
CA GLY A 508 1.85 -0.73 -11.27
C GLY A 508 2.65 -1.88 -11.87
N ILE A 509 3.49 -1.71 -12.88
CA ILE A 509 4.43 -2.76 -13.27
C ILE A 509 5.77 -2.08 -13.56
N ASN A 510 6.84 -2.60 -12.94
CA ASN A 510 8.18 -2.10 -13.20
C ASN A 510 8.48 -2.18 -14.71
N PRO A 511 9.13 -1.15 -15.29
CA PRO A 511 9.36 -1.10 -16.71
C PRO A 511 10.24 -2.28 -17.13
N THR A 512 9.81 -2.90 -18.22
CA THR A 512 10.52 -3.98 -18.86
C THR A 512 10.72 -3.62 -20.32
N PHE A 513 11.84 -4.06 -20.89
CA PHE A 513 12.26 -3.59 -22.20
C PHE A 513 12.72 -4.77 -23.06
N THR A 514 12.44 -4.70 -24.35
CA THR A 514 12.83 -5.76 -25.31
C THR A 514 14.26 -5.60 -25.84
N THR A 515 14.94 -4.50 -25.49
CA THR A 515 16.32 -4.22 -25.88
C THR A 515 17.15 -3.83 -24.66
N ASN A 516 18.42 -4.26 -24.66
CA ASN A 516 19.41 -3.86 -23.66
C ASN A 516 20.02 -2.52 -24.08
N ASP A 517 19.56 -1.44 -23.47
CA ASP A 517 20.15 -0.10 -23.62
C ASP A 517 20.09 0.63 -22.26
N PRO A 518 21.00 0.28 -21.32
CA PRO A 518 20.93 0.77 -19.95
C PRO A 518 21.08 2.30 -19.84
N ALA A 519 21.70 2.95 -20.83
CA ALA A 519 21.92 4.39 -20.84
C ALA A 519 20.66 5.19 -21.17
N HIS A 520 19.76 4.64 -21.99
CA HIS A 520 18.55 5.34 -22.44
C HIS A 520 17.26 4.76 -21.85
N ASN A 521 17.27 3.50 -21.43
CA ASN A 521 16.13 2.85 -20.81
C ASN A 521 16.08 3.06 -19.29
N ILE A 522 16.05 4.34 -18.92
CA ILE A 522 15.83 4.83 -17.57
C ILE A 522 14.33 5.07 -17.38
N GLY A 523 13.75 4.49 -16.33
CA GLY A 523 12.35 4.63 -16.00
C GLY A 523 12.16 5.29 -14.64
N LYS A 524 10.97 5.86 -14.43
CA LYS A 524 10.50 6.16 -13.08
C LYS A 524 9.63 5.00 -12.60
N VAL A 525 9.87 4.54 -11.39
CA VAL A 525 9.17 3.43 -10.76
C VAL A 525 8.51 3.98 -9.50
N ASN A 526 7.19 3.85 -9.39
CA ASN A 526 6.51 3.97 -8.11
C ASN A 526 5.25 3.11 -8.08
N PRO A 527 5.32 1.86 -7.66
CA PRO A 527 4.11 1.13 -7.39
C PRO A 527 3.39 1.75 -6.17
N PHE A 528 2.48 2.70 -6.46
CA PHE A 528 1.63 3.33 -5.46
C PHE A 528 0.35 2.51 -5.33
N LEU A 529 0.28 1.70 -4.27
CA LEU A 529 -0.89 0.92 -3.90
C LEU A 529 -1.67 1.70 -2.84
N SER A 530 -2.97 1.88 -3.03
CA SER A 530 -3.91 2.35 -2.02
C SER A 530 -5.03 1.34 -1.88
N ILE A 531 -5.30 0.91 -0.65
CA ILE A 531 -6.44 0.06 -0.32
C ILE A 531 -7.32 0.86 0.63
N GLY A 532 -8.58 1.06 0.26
CA GLY A 532 -9.53 1.81 1.06
C GLY A 532 -10.85 1.07 1.23
N ALA A 533 -11.45 1.23 2.41
CA ALA A 533 -12.77 0.71 2.74
C ALA A 533 -13.80 1.84 2.69
N PHE A 534 -15.02 1.51 2.27
CA PHE A 534 -16.14 2.45 2.20
C PHE A 534 -16.45 3.02 3.58
N VAL A 535 -16.67 4.33 3.64
CA VAL A 535 -17.04 5.04 4.87
C VAL A 535 -18.30 5.90 4.73
N GLU A 536 -18.57 6.55 3.58
CA GLU A 536 -19.75 7.44 3.44
C GLU A 536 -20.31 7.54 2.01
#